data_AF-K3WL50-F1
#
_entry.id   AF-K3WL50-F1
#
_cell.length_a   1.000
_cell.length_b   1.000
_cell.length_c   1.000
_cell.angle_alpha   90.00
_cell.angle_beta   90.00
_cell.angle_gamma   90.00
#
_symmetry.space_group_name_H-M   'P 1'
#
loop_
_entity.id
_entity.type
_entity.pdbx_description
1 polymer ?
#
loop_
_entity_poly.entity_id
_entity_poly.type
_entity_poly.pdbx_seq_one_letter_code
_entity_poly.pdbx_strand_id
1 'polypeptide(L)'
;INSRLTEHLHRCSGNAVVVFDEVQKVIPHTLDVLLEMMSARAQLVYSKGGITRTLDTSNVIFVFVSDIGVAEMRDALIKYKSRESIPRIKLENSIKNALDAQWERLQFGKVIDKAIPFLPFEPKHIEEIIAFKLSQLDENYRGKYWHRLWIDPGIPYFMSRLDSMLYEKLHIKIDGEARQPKLFAKYGARNVETGPIQFLKSKLLRSIRPFNPDAEVRIDFVENSKRVSITLCAAEVLKRKSSVPIAETDEFTPVSCVVKWEGALE
;
A
#
# COMPACT_ATOMS: atom_id res chain seq x y z
N ILE A 1 24.39 16.68 0.03
CA ILE A 1 23.41 16.06 -0.89
C ILE A 1 23.91 16.07 -2.32
N ASN A 2 24.36 17.23 -2.82
CA ASN A 2 24.78 17.43 -4.21
C ASN A 2 25.75 16.36 -4.72
N SER A 3 26.88 16.12 -4.05
CA SER A 3 27.88 15.15 -4.54
C SER A 3 27.34 13.72 -4.72
N ARG A 4 26.48 13.23 -3.82
CA ARG A 4 25.89 11.89 -3.91
C ARG A 4 24.80 11.83 -4.97
N LEU A 5 23.91 12.81 -5.02
CA LEU A 5 22.84 12.86 -6.01
C LEU A 5 23.41 12.93 -7.43
N THR A 6 24.38 13.81 -7.65
CA THR A 6 25.00 13.96 -8.96
C THR A 6 25.75 12.71 -9.41
N GLU A 7 26.43 12.01 -8.48
CA GLU A 7 27.10 10.76 -8.80
C GLU A 7 26.11 9.66 -9.23
N HIS A 8 24.94 9.58 -8.60
CA HIS A 8 23.90 8.63 -8.99
C HIS A 8 23.28 9.00 -10.33
N LEU A 9 22.94 10.27 -10.54
CA LEU A 9 22.37 10.71 -11.80
C LEU A 9 23.35 10.53 -12.97
N HIS A 10 24.64 10.77 -12.74
CA HIS A 10 25.67 10.50 -13.73
C HIS A 10 25.76 9.00 -14.07
N ARG A 11 25.71 8.11 -13.06
CA ARG A 11 25.67 6.65 -13.28
C ARG A 11 24.42 6.22 -14.06
N CYS A 12 23.29 6.88 -13.84
CA CYS A 12 22.04 6.62 -14.57
C CYS A 12 21.95 7.33 -15.92
N SER A 13 23.02 8.01 -16.37
CA SER A 13 23.03 8.78 -17.62
C SER A 13 21.86 9.77 -17.75
N GLY A 14 21.45 10.39 -16.63
CA GLY A 14 20.35 11.34 -16.61
C GLY A 14 18.94 10.74 -16.78
N ASN A 15 18.80 9.41 -16.85
CA ASN A 15 17.50 8.73 -16.94
C ASN A 15 17.17 8.13 -15.58
N ALA A 16 16.40 8.84 -14.76
CA ALA A 16 16.11 8.39 -13.40
C ALA A 16 14.76 8.88 -12.90
N VAL A 17 14.17 8.12 -11.97
CA VAL A 17 13.13 8.61 -11.09
C VAL A 17 13.77 8.88 -9.73
N VAL A 18 13.74 10.13 -9.29
CA VAL A 18 14.31 10.56 -8.01
C VAL A 18 13.17 10.85 -7.05
N VAL A 19 13.11 10.07 -5.97
CA VAL A 19 12.11 10.24 -4.92
C VAL A 19 12.72 10.97 -3.74
N PHE A 20 12.11 12.08 -3.34
CA PHE A 20 12.38 12.76 -2.09
C PHE A 20 11.22 12.52 -1.14
N ASP A 21 11.49 11.78 -0.07
CA ASP A 21 10.51 11.48 0.97
C ASP A 21 10.54 12.52 2.09
N GLU A 22 9.38 12.77 2.70
CA GLU A 22 9.18 13.73 3.79
C GLU A 22 9.81 15.12 3.55
N VAL A 23 9.59 15.69 2.37
CA VAL A 23 10.31 16.91 1.93
C VAL A 23 10.07 18.11 2.83
N GLN A 24 8.97 18.14 3.58
CA GLN A 24 8.67 19.17 4.59
C GLN A 24 9.73 19.28 5.69
N LYS A 25 10.52 18.22 5.93
CA LYS A 25 11.57 18.18 6.95
C LYS A 25 12.93 18.65 6.42
N VAL A 26 13.03 18.96 5.13
CA VAL A 26 14.30 19.36 4.50
C VAL A 26 14.71 20.75 5.00
N ILE A 27 16.00 20.88 5.35
CA ILE A 27 16.58 22.15 5.80
C ILE A 27 16.50 23.17 4.65
N PRO A 28 16.03 24.40 4.92
CA PRO A 28 16.07 25.50 3.96
C PRO A 28 17.45 25.62 3.28
N HIS A 29 17.49 26.00 2.00
CA HIS A 29 18.67 26.00 1.10
C HIS A 29 19.06 24.67 0.46
N THR A 30 18.67 23.52 1.01
CA THR A 30 18.91 22.24 0.33
C THR A 30 18.10 22.12 -0.96
N LEU A 31 16.88 22.66 -0.96
CA LEU A 31 15.98 22.65 -2.11
C LEU A 31 16.40 23.63 -3.22
N ASP A 32 17.19 24.66 -2.91
CA ASP A 32 17.67 25.64 -3.90
C ASP A 32 18.41 24.96 -5.05
N VAL A 33 19.22 23.94 -4.73
CA VAL A 33 19.95 23.15 -5.71
C VAL A 33 18.99 22.31 -6.56
N LEU A 34 17.88 21.84 -5.98
CA LEU A 34 16.86 21.10 -6.71
C LEU A 34 16.13 21.99 -7.72
N LEU A 35 15.93 23.27 -7.39
CA LEU A 35 15.29 24.20 -8.32
C LEU A 35 16.05 24.35 -9.63
N GLU A 36 17.39 24.34 -9.59
CA GLU A 36 18.20 24.43 -10.81
C GLU A 36 17.94 23.23 -11.74
N MET A 37 17.91 22.03 -11.15
CA MET A 37 17.61 20.77 -11.85
C MET A 37 16.19 20.67 -12.39
N MET A 38 15.23 21.29 -11.72
CA MET A 38 13.82 21.31 -12.11
C MET A 38 13.45 22.53 -12.97
N SER A 39 14.39 23.46 -13.17
CA SER A 39 14.16 24.64 -13.99
C SER A 39 14.02 24.25 -15.47
N ALA A 40 13.56 25.20 -16.30
CA ALA A 40 13.49 25.01 -17.75
C ALA A 40 14.84 24.66 -18.41
N ARG A 41 15.97 24.93 -17.73
CA ARG A 41 17.30 24.53 -18.21
C ARG A 41 17.61 23.07 -17.94
N ALA A 42 16.94 22.46 -16.96
CA ALA A 42 17.10 21.08 -16.55
C ALA A 42 18.56 20.64 -16.46
N GLN A 43 19.37 21.41 -15.73
CA GLN A 43 20.81 21.16 -15.61
C GLN A 43 21.25 21.26 -14.16
N LEU A 44 22.30 20.50 -13.82
CA LEU A 44 23.02 20.62 -12.57
C LEU A 44 24.49 20.83 -12.84
N VAL A 45 25.03 21.96 -12.39
CA VAL A 45 26.48 22.18 -12.38
C VAL A 45 27.06 21.71 -11.06
N TYR A 46 28.11 20.88 -11.12
CA TYR A 46 28.82 20.41 -9.94
C TYR A 46 30.33 20.43 -10.16
N SER A 47 31.08 20.70 -9.08
CA SER A 47 32.54 20.62 -9.10
C SER A 47 33.01 19.45 -8.25
N LYS A 48 33.86 18.58 -8.82
CA LYS A 48 34.50 17.47 -8.10
C LYS A 48 35.99 17.47 -8.46
N GLY A 49 36.84 17.69 -7.45
CA GLY A 49 38.30 17.73 -7.64
C GLY A 49 38.78 18.90 -8.50
N GLY A 50 38.14 20.07 -8.42
CA GLY A 50 38.49 21.25 -9.22
C GLY A 50 37.98 21.24 -10.66
N ILE A 51 37.34 20.14 -11.10
CA ILE A 51 36.73 20.02 -12.42
C ILE A 51 35.23 20.28 -12.29
N THR A 52 34.75 21.31 -13.00
CA THR A 52 33.33 21.61 -13.15
C THR A 52 32.74 20.73 -14.24
N ARG A 53 31.61 20.09 -13.94
CA ARG A 53 30.83 19.27 -14.86
C ARG A 53 29.38 19.73 -14.82
N THR A 54 28.74 19.65 -15.98
CA THR A 54 27.30 19.90 -16.12
C THR A 54 26.62 18.57 -16.42
N LEU A 55 25.55 18.30 -15.71
CA LEU A 55 24.70 17.13 -15.89
C LEU A 55 23.34 17.59 -16.43
N ASP A 56 22.87 16.91 -17.48
CA ASP A 56 21.52 17.09 -18.00
C ASP A 56 20.51 16.28 -17.16
N THR A 57 19.44 16.94 -16.72
CA THR A 57 18.35 16.38 -15.94
C THR A 57 17.00 16.42 -16.67
N SER A 58 16.98 16.66 -17.99
CA SER A 58 15.74 16.73 -18.77
C SER A 58 14.93 15.43 -18.78
N ASN A 59 15.58 14.28 -18.58
CA ASN A 59 14.96 12.95 -18.53
C ASN A 59 14.83 12.42 -17.09
N VAL A 60 14.92 13.30 -16.10
CA VAL A 60 14.76 12.94 -14.68
C VAL A 60 13.35 13.30 -14.23
N ILE A 61 12.63 12.33 -13.67
CA ILE A 61 11.34 12.56 -13.01
C ILE A 61 11.59 12.75 -11.52
N PHE A 62 11.28 13.93 -11.01
CA PHE A 62 11.36 14.23 -9.58
C PHE A 62 10.00 13.99 -8.91
N VAL A 63 9.98 13.12 -7.90
CA VAL A 63 8.79 12.80 -7.10
C VAL A 63 9.02 13.28 -5.67
N PHE A 64 8.21 14.23 -5.23
CA PHE A 64 8.23 14.75 -3.87
C PHE A 64 7.07 14.19 -3.08
N VAL A 65 7.36 13.54 -1.96
CA VAL A 65 6.37 13.03 -1.00
C VAL A 65 6.41 13.94 0.23
N SER A 66 5.26 14.46 0.61
CA SER A 66 5.14 15.47 1.67
C SER A 66 3.85 15.32 2.45
N ASP A 67 3.91 15.65 3.74
CA ASP A 67 2.72 15.82 4.60
C ASP A 67 2.17 17.26 4.58
N ILE A 68 2.73 18.14 3.74
CA ILE A 68 2.18 19.48 3.51
C ILE A 68 0.82 19.35 2.80
N GLY A 69 -0.16 20.14 3.23
CA GLY A 69 -1.50 20.09 2.65
C GLY A 69 -2.47 19.15 3.38
N VAL A 70 -2.05 18.46 4.44
CA VAL A 70 -2.90 17.50 5.17
C VAL A 70 -4.12 18.17 5.81
N ALA A 71 -3.98 19.39 6.33
CA ALA A 71 -5.10 20.14 6.91
C ALA A 71 -6.12 20.52 5.82
N GLU A 72 -5.64 21.00 4.68
CA GLU A 72 -6.42 21.41 3.52
C GLU A 72 -7.19 20.22 2.92
N MET A 73 -6.54 19.05 2.85
CA MET A 73 -7.18 17.81 2.43
C MET A 73 -8.30 17.37 3.40
N ARG A 74 -8.08 17.51 4.72
CA ARG A 74 -9.11 17.23 5.73
C ARG A 74 -10.29 18.20 5.62
N ASP A 75 -10.02 19.48 5.44
CA ASP A 75 -11.05 20.51 5.26
C ASP A 75 -11.88 20.25 3.99
N ALA A 76 -11.25 19.80 2.91
CA ALA A 76 -11.96 19.41 1.70
C ALA A 76 -12.90 18.22 1.97
N LEU A 77 -12.49 17.22 2.75
CA LEU A 77 -13.37 16.09 3.09
C LEU A 77 -14.60 16.48 3.91
N ILE A 78 -14.51 17.58 4.68
CA ILE A 78 -15.63 18.13 5.46
C ILE A 78 -16.59 18.91 4.56
N LYS A 79 -16.07 19.72 3.64
CA LYS A 79 -16.89 20.62 2.81
C LYS A 79 -17.73 19.90 1.77
N TYR A 80 -17.37 18.68 1.39
CA TYR A 80 -18.00 17.95 0.29
C TYR A 80 -18.68 16.66 0.75
N LYS A 81 -19.85 16.35 0.15
CA LYS A 81 -20.65 15.16 0.50
C LYS A 81 -19.89 13.87 0.22
N SER A 82 -19.21 13.76 -0.92
CA SER A 82 -18.43 12.59 -1.31
C SER A 82 -17.03 12.97 -1.80
N ARG A 83 -16.11 12.01 -1.80
CA ARG A 83 -14.74 12.20 -2.28
C ARG A 83 -14.68 12.63 -3.75
N GLU A 84 -15.57 12.07 -4.57
CA GLU A 84 -15.69 12.31 -6.01
C GLU A 84 -16.17 13.73 -6.32
N SER A 85 -16.92 14.33 -5.38
CA SER A 85 -17.40 15.70 -5.52
C SER A 85 -16.36 16.78 -5.22
N ILE A 86 -15.17 16.41 -4.72
CA ILE A 86 -14.09 17.36 -4.42
C ILE A 86 -13.43 17.82 -5.73
N PRO A 87 -13.45 19.13 -6.06
CA PRO A 87 -12.83 19.64 -7.27
C PRO A 87 -11.30 19.47 -7.23
N ARG A 88 -10.77 18.63 -8.12
CA ARG A 88 -9.33 18.29 -8.17
C ARG A 88 -8.44 19.52 -8.32
N ILE A 89 -8.83 20.45 -9.19
CA ILE A 89 -8.08 21.69 -9.44
C ILE A 89 -7.99 22.55 -8.17
N LYS A 90 -9.08 22.65 -7.40
CA LYS A 90 -9.06 23.41 -6.13
C LYS A 90 -8.11 22.77 -5.12
N LEU A 91 -8.12 21.44 -5.03
CA LEU A 91 -7.28 20.72 -4.10
C LEU A 91 -5.80 20.82 -4.48
N GLU A 92 -5.49 20.67 -5.77
CA GLU A 92 -4.16 20.87 -6.33
C GLU A 92 -3.64 22.29 -6.04
N ASN A 93 -4.43 23.33 -6.33
CA ASN A 93 -4.04 24.71 -6.06
C ASN A 93 -3.85 24.97 -4.56
N SER A 94 -4.69 24.39 -3.71
CA SER A 94 -4.54 24.50 -2.25
C SER A 94 -3.22 23.90 -1.77
N ILE A 95 -2.81 22.76 -2.35
CA ILE A 95 -1.53 22.12 -2.04
C ILE A 95 -0.36 22.95 -2.57
N LYS A 96 -0.42 23.45 -3.81
CA LYS A 96 0.63 24.30 -4.36
C LYS A 96 0.82 25.57 -3.53
N ASN A 97 -0.27 26.19 -3.06
CA ASN A 97 -0.21 27.34 -2.15
C ASN A 97 0.42 26.97 -0.79
N ALA A 98 0.11 25.80 -0.24
CA ALA A 98 0.72 25.34 1.01
C ALA A 98 2.23 25.04 0.84
N LEU A 99 2.65 24.50 -0.31
CA LEU A 99 4.06 24.32 -0.67
C LEU A 99 4.77 25.67 -0.81
N ASP A 100 4.13 26.66 -1.45
CA ASP A 100 4.65 28.02 -1.53
C ASP A 100 4.80 28.64 -0.14
N ALA A 101 3.81 28.49 0.75
CA ALA A 101 3.88 29.03 2.10
C ALA A 101 5.02 28.41 2.93
N GLN A 102 5.28 27.11 2.79
CA GLN A 102 6.41 26.44 3.46
C GLN A 102 7.76 26.95 2.97
N TRP A 103 7.87 27.28 1.68
CA TRP A 103 9.11 27.73 1.04
C TRP A 103 8.90 29.02 0.24
N GLU A 104 8.49 30.07 0.94
CA GLU A 104 8.04 31.33 0.31
C GLU A 104 9.08 31.93 -0.63
N ARG A 105 10.36 31.89 -0.23
CA ARG A 105 11.48 32.37 -1.07
C ARG A 105 11.62 31.61 -2.38
N LEU A 106 11.30 30.31 -2.38
CA LEU A 106 11.49 29.42 -3.52
C LEU A 106 10.29 29.41 -4.47
N GLN A 107 9.11 29.81 -3.98
CA GLN A 107 7.84 29.65 -4.69
C GLN A 107 7.72 28.22 -5.25
N PHE A 108 8.00 27.24 -4.38
CA PHE A 108 8.20 25.85 -4.75
C PHE A 108 6.99 25.26 -5.48
N GLY A 109 5.77 25.62 -5.07
CA GLY A 109 4.53 25.21 -5.72
C GLY A 109 4.41 25.65 -7.18
N LYS A 110 5.05 26.75 -7.58
CA LYS A 110 5.10 27.20 -8.98
C LYS A 110 6.06 26.41 -9.85
N VAL A 111 7.05 25.76 -9.25
CA VAL A 111 8.04 24.92 -9.95
C VAL A 111 7.51 23.49 -10.12
N ILE A 112 6.58 23.06 -9.28
CA ILE A 112 5.93 21.76 -9.39
C ILE A 112 4.94 21.74 -10.57
N ASP A 113 5.18 20.86 -11.54
CA ASP A 113 4.26 20.64 -12.66
C ASP A 113 2.87 20.23 -12.19
N LYS A 114 2.81 19.22 -11.31
CA LYS A 114 1.55 18.63 -10.83
C LYS A 114 1.62 18.24 -9.37
N ALA A 115 0.61 18.64 -8.59
CA ALA A 115 0.45 18.14 -7.23
C ALA A 115 -0.70 17.13 -7.17
N ILE A 116 -0.41 15.93 -6.63
CA ILE A 116 -1.37 14.82 -6.55
C ILE A 116 -1.81 14.63 -5.09
N PRO A 117 -3.03 15.04 -4.73
CA PRO A 117 -3.56 14.81 -3.38
C PRO A 117 -3.90 13.35 -3.14
N PHE A 118 -3.37 12.79 -2.06
CA PHE A 118 -3.77 11.48 -1.54
C PHE A 118 -4.71 11.66 -0.36
N LEU A 119 -6.02 11.65 -0.63
CA LEU A 119 -7.01 11.79 0.44
C LEU A 119 -7.05 10.51 1.30
N PRO A 120 -7.28 10.64 2.62
CA PRO A 120 -7.33 9.53 3.58
C PRO A 120 -8.19 8.34 3.14
N PHE A 121 -7.83 7.14 3.59
CA PHE A 121 -8.59 5.93 3.32
C PHE A 121 -9.85 5.86 4.18
N GLU A 122 -10.97 5.46 3.57
CA GLU A 122 -12.20 5.11 4.24
C GLU A 122 -12.19 3.59 4.51
N PRO A 123 -13.04 3.05 5.39
CA PRO A 123 -13.06 1.62 5.71
C PRO A 123 -13.13 0.71 4.48
N LYS A 124 -13.91 1.10 3.46
CA LYS A 124 -14.01 0.35 2.20
C LYS A 124 -12.67 0.26 1.45
N HIS A 125 -11.86 1.31 1.47
CA HIS A 125 -10.54 1.26 0.83
C HIS A 125 -9.59 0.33 1.60
N ILE A 126 -9.70 0.27 2.94
CA ILE A 126 -8.90 -0.68 3.74
C ILE A 126 -9.31 -2.12 3.42
N GLU A 127 -10.60 -2.39 3.30
CA GLU A 127 -11.13 -3.69 2.87
C GLU A 127 -10.57 -4.11 1.50
N GLU A 128 -10.58 -3.22 0.51
CA GLU A 128 -10.01 -3.46 -0.83
C GLU A 128 -8.50 -3.76 -0.76
N ILE A 129 -7.76 -3.03 0.08
CA ILE A 129 -6.32 -3.26 0.27
C ILE A 129 -6.06 -4.60 0.95
N ILE A 130 -6.87 -4.99 1.95
CA ILE A 130 -6.75 -6.30 2.59
C ILE A 130 -7.03 -7.41 1.56
N ALA A 131 -8.10 -7.30 0.77
CA ALA A 131 -8.43 -8.27 -0.27
C ALA A 131 -7.26 -8.43 -1.27
N PHE A 132 -6.67 -7.31 -1.71
CA PHE A 132 -5.49 -7.33 -2.57
C PHE A 132 -4.30 -8.04 -1.92
N LYS A 133 -3.99 -7.72 -0.66
CA LYS A 133 -2.89 -8.33 0.10
C LYS A 133 -3.07 -9.84 0.30
N LEU A 134 -4.31 -10.27 0.48
CA LEU A 134 -4.67 -11.68 0.60
C LEU A 134 -4.51 -12.43 -0.73
N SER A 135 -4.82 -11.81 -1.87
CA SER A 135 -4.50 -12.36 -3.19
C SER A 135 -2.99 -12.52 -3.39
N GLN A 136 -2.22 -11.48 -3.04
CA GLN A 136 -0.75 -11.55 -3.09
C GLN A 136 -0.18 -12.63 -2.17
N LEU A 137 -0.82 -12.88 -1.01
CA LEU A 137 -0.40 -13.94 -0.10
C LEU A 137 -0.48 -15.31 -0.77
N ASP A 138 -1.57 -15.60 -1.47
CA ASP A 138 -1.72 -16.83 -2.25
C ASP A 138 -0.63 -16.93 -3.33
N GLU A 139 -0.52 -15.90 -4.18
CA GLU A 139 0.44 -15.86 -5.29
C GLU A 139 1.89 -16.10 -4.84
N ASN A 140 2.29 -15.50 -3.71
CA ASN A 140 3.66 -15.59 -3.22
C ASN A 140 4.05 -16.98 -2.69
N TYR A 141 3.06 -17.75 -2.19
CA TYR A 141 3.26 -19.03 -1.50
C TYR A 141 2.71 -20.24 -2.26
N ARG A 142 2.03 -20.00 -3.39
CA ARG A 142 1.57 -21.04 -4.31
C ARG A 142 2.72 -21.94 -4.74
N GLY A 143 2.49 -23.26 -4.73
CA GLY A 143 3.47 -24.29 -5.05
C GLY A 143 4.60 -24.45 -4.01
N LYS A 144 4.58 -23.68 -2.92
CA LYS A 144 5.54 -23.80 -1.80
C LYS A 144 4.86 -24.35 -0.57
N TYR A 145 3.76 -23.73 -0.15
CA TYR A 145 3.03 -24.10 1.06
C TYR A 145 1.68 -24.75 0.79
N TRP A 146 1.08 -24.44 -0.36
CA TRP A 146 -0.20 -24.94 -0.85
C TRP A 146 -0.27 -24.82 -2.38
N HIS A 147 -1.18 -25.57 -2.98
CA HIS A 147 -1.55 -25.45 -4.39
C HIS A 147 -2.41 -24.20 -4.64
N ARG A 148 -3.32 -23.91 -3.71
CA ARG A 148 -4.20 -22.75 -3.77
C ARG A 148 -4.69 -22.35 -2.39
N LEU A 149 -4.81 -21.06 -2.15
CA LEU A 149 -5.47 -20.47 -0.98
C LEU A 149 -6.81 -19.86 -1.38
N TRP A 150 -7.89 -20.43 -0.87
CA TRP A 150 -9.25 -19.90 -0.98
C TRP A 150 -9.56 -19.05 0.24
N ILE A 151 -10.16 -17.90 0.00
CA ILE A 151 -10.45 -16.91 1.03
C ILE A 151 -11.89 -16.49 0.88
N ASP A 152 -12.65 -16.63 1.95
CA ASP A 152 -14.03 -16.17 2.02
C ASP A 152 -14.11 -14.64 1.80
N PRO A 153 -15.04 -14.16 0.96
CA PRO A 153 -15.13 -12.74 0.61
C PRO A 153 -15.49 -11.83 1.79
N GLY A 154 -15.99 -12.36 2.89
CA GLY A 154 -16.24 -11.63 4.14
C GLY A 154 -14.98 -11.43 4.99
N ILE A 155 -13.89 -12.17 4.74
CA ILE A 155 -12.62 -12.04 5.50
C ILE A 155 -12.03 -10.62 5.39
N PRO A 156 -11.89 -9.99 4.21
CA PRO A 156 -11.38 -8.62 4.13
C PRO A 156 -12.19 -7.61 4.94
N TYR A 157 -13.52 -7.69 4.85
CA TYR A 157 -14.42 -6.82 5.59
C TYR A 157 -14.28 -7.03 7.11
N PHE A 158 -14.25 -8.28 7.56
CA PHE A 158 -14.03 -8.62 8.97
C PHE A 158 -12.67 -8.11 9.47
N MET A 159 -11.61 -8.37 8.72
CA MET A 159 -10.24 -7.96 9.04
C MET A 159 -10.06 -6.44 9.08
N SER A 160 -10.81 -5.70 8.25
CA SER A 160 -10.78 -4.23 8.23
C SER A 160 -11.29 -3.60 9.53
N ARG A 161 -11.99 -4.37 10.37
CA ARG A 161 -12.64 -3.94 11.62
C ARG A 161 -11.99 -4.47 12.89
N LEU A 162 -10.86 -5.17 12.77
CA LEU A 162 -10.09 -5.59 13.94
C LEU A 162 -9.53 -4.37 14.67
N ASP A 163 -9.29 -4.51 15.97
CA ASP A 163 -8.77 -3.42 16.82
C ASP A 163 -7.37 -2.94 16.39
N SER A 164 -6.63 -3.77 15.66
CA SER A 164 -5.37 -3.40 15.02
C SER A 164 -5.52 -2.33 13.93
N MET A 165 -6.73 -2.17 13.37
CA MET A 165 -7.08 -1.11 12.43
C MET A 165 -7.67 0.09 13.16
N LEU A 166 -6.90 1.18 13.20
CA LEU A 166 -7.28 2.39 13.90
C LEU A 166 -7.97 3.38 12.95
N TYR A 167 -9.17 3.81 13.32
CA TYR A 167 -9.96 4.80 12.58
C TYR A 167 -10.19 6.06 13.40
N GLU A 168 -10.15 7.21 12.72
CA GLU A 168 -10.52 8.51 13.26
C GLU A 168 -11.88 8.93 12.71
N LYS A 169 -12.69 9.58 13.56
CA LYS A 169 -13.99 10.15 13.19
C LYS A 169 -13.81 11.62 12.82
N LEU A 170 -14.23 12.00 11.62
CA LEU A 170 -14.31 13.38 11.19
C LEU A 170 -15.78 13.81 11.18
N HIS A 171 -16.10 14.82 12.00
CA HIS A 171 -17.43 15.40 12.05
C HIS A 171 -17.63 16.35 10.87
N ILE A 172 -18.66 16.08 10.07
CA ILE A 172 -18.99 16.90 8.92
C ILE A 172 -20.08 17.90 9.30
N LYS A 173 -19.79 19.19 9.12
CA LYS A 173 -20.77 20.27 9.17
C LYS A 173 -20.87 20.86 7.76
N ILE A 174 -22.02 20.66 7.11
CA ILE A 174 -22.34 21.31 5.83
C ILE A 174 -23.61 22.11 6.08
N ASP A 175 -23.59 23.41 5.79
CA ASP A 175 -24.73 24.33 5.94
C ASP A 175 -25.37 24.34 7.35
N GLY A 176 -24.55 24.17 8.40
CA GLY A 176 -25.01 24.19 9.79
C GLY A 176 -25.65 22.89 10.28
N GLU A 177 -25.95 21.94 9.40
CA GLU A 177 -26.45 20.62 9.77
C GLU A 177 -25.30 19.64 10.07
N ALA A 178 -25.33 19.06 11.26
CA ALA A 178 -24.40 18.01 11.65
C ALA A 178 -24.75 16.71 10.92
N ARG A 179 -23.85 16.22 10.07
CA ARG A 179 -23.99 14.90 9.45
C ARG A 179 -23.36 13.81 10.29
N GLN A 180 -23.72 12.56 9.95
CA GLN A 180 -23.04 11.39 10.50
C GLN A 180 -21.51 11.52 10.32
N PRO A 181 -20.73 11.18 11.35
CA PRO A 181 -19.28 11.27 11.26
C PRO A 181 -18.76 10.30 10.20
N LYS A 182 -17.82 10.77 9.37
CA LYS A 182 -17.08 9.88 8.46
C LYS A 182 -15.91 9.26 9.20
N LEU A 183 -15.63 7.99 8.90
CA LEU A 183 -14.49 7.25 9.43
C LEU A 183 -13.37 7.24 8.41
N PHE A 184 -12.15 7.50 8.88
CA PHE A 184 -10.94 7.40 8.05
C PHE A 184 -9.86 6.62 8.79
N ALA A 185 -9.06 5.84 8.07
CA ALA A 185 -7.94 5.12 8.65
C ALA A 185 -6.88 6.12 9.15
N LYS A 186 -6.59 6.09 10.45
CA LYS A 186 -5.69 7.04 11.13
C LYS A 186 -4.30 7.10 10.51
N TYR A 187 -3.76 5.93 10.16
CA TYR A 187 -2.41 5.76 9.62
C TYR A 187 -2.43 5.20 8.20
N GLY A 188 -3.53 5.47 7.47
CA GLY A 188 -3.77 4.88 6.16
C GLY A 188 -3.70 3.35 6.19
N ALA A 189 -3.04 2.76 5.21
CA ALA A 189 -2.91 1.30 5.07
C ALA A 189 -1.73 0.70 5.84
N ARG A 190 -0.96 1.49 6.58
CA ARG A 190 0.27 1.03 7.26
C ARG A 190 0.00 -0.14 8.22
N ASN A 191 -1.11 -0.07 8.96
CA ASN A 191 -1.49 -1.10 9.93
C ASN A 191 -2.02 -2.38 9.29
N VAL A 192 -2.34 -2.39 7.99
CA VAL A 192 -2.86 -3.59 7.31
C VAL A 192 -1.84 -4.72 7.35
N GLU A 193 -0.57 -4.41 7.04
CA GLU A 193 0.49 -5.41 6.99
C GLU A 193 0.88 -5.90 8.39
N THR A 194 1.09 -4.98 9.33
CA THR A 194 1.55 -5.31 10.70
C THR A 194 0.44 -5.77 11.64
N GLY A 195 -0.83 -5.63 11.23
CA GLY A 195 -1.99 -6.02 12.00
C GLY A 195 -2.69 -7.21 11.34
N PRO A 196 -3.84 -7.00 10.66
CA PRO A 196 -4.67 -8.10 10.19
C PRO A 196 -3.93 -9.14 9.34
N ILE A 197 -3.11 -8.70 8.36
CA ILE A 197 -2.39 -9.61 7.47
C ILE A 197 -1.37 -10.44 8.24
N GLN A 198 -0.58 -9.82 9.12
CA GLN A 198 0.40 -10.53 9.95
C GLN A 198 -0.28 -11.54 10.88
N PHE A 199 -1.40 -11.18 11.52
CA PHE A 199 -2.14 -12.08 12.39
C PHE A 199 -2.64 -13.31 11.63
N LEU A 200 -3.32 -13.10 10.49
CA LEU A 200 -3.81 -14.21 9.67
C LEU A 200 -2.66 -15.09 9.18
N LYS A 201 -1.61 -14.48 8.62
CA LYS A 201 -0.43 -15.20 8.11
C LYS A 201 0.23 -16.06 9.18
N SER A 202 0.36 -15.53 10.41
CA SER A 202 0.97 -16.27 11.52
C SER A 202 0.15 -17.51 11.92
N LYS A 203 -1.18 -17.38 12.00
CA LYS A 203 -2.09 -18.51 12.30
C LYS A 203 -2.08 -19.51 11.15
N LEU A 204 -2.25 -19.03 9.92
CA LEU A 204 -2.23 -19.82 8.71
C LEU A 204 -0.98 -20.71 8.61
N LEU A 205 0.21 -20.09 8.58
CA LEU A 205 1.47 -20.81 8.39
C LEU A 205 1.81 -21.75 9.54
N ARG A 206 1.27 -21.53 10.74
CA ARG A 206 1.42 -22.44 11.87
C ARG A 206 0.49 -23.65 11.74
N SER A 207 -0.76 -23.44 11.34
CA SER A 207 -1.82 -24.46 11.31
C SER A 207 -1.65 -25.47 10.18
N ILE A 208 -1.08 -25.06 9.04
CA ILE A 208 -0.96 -25.92 7.86
C ILE A 208 0.32 -26.77 7.81
N ARG A 209 1.12 -26.79 8.88
CA ARG A 209 2.34 -27.62 8.89
C ARG A 209 2.00 -29.10 9.08
N PRO A 210 2.75 -30.03 8.45
CA PRO A 210 3.80 -29.79 7.45
C PRO A 210 3.22 -29.26 6.13
N PHE A 211 3.97 -28.39 5.46
CA PHE A 211 3.54 -27.77 4.21
C PHE A 211 3.33 -28.81 3.10
N ASN A 212 2.27 -28.62 2.31
CA ASN A 212 1.92 -29.51 1.21
C ASN A 212 1.61 -28.67 -0.04
N PRO A 213 2.52 -28.59 -1.03
CA PRO A 213 2.34 -27.77 -2.22
C PRO A 213 1.21 -28.25 -3.15
N ASP A 214 0.67 -29.46 -2.92
CA ASP A 214 -0.45 -30.03 -3.67
C ASP A 214 -1.80 -29.86 -2.94
N ALA A 215 -1.80 -29.35 -1.70
CA ALA A 215 -3.01 -29.16 -0.92
C ALA A 215 -3.71 -27.84 -1.24
N GLU A 216 -5.04 -27.84 -1.22
CA GLU A 216 -5.82 -26.60 -1.17
C GLU A 216 -6.06 -26.19 0.28
N VAL A 217 -5.92 -24.90 0.56
CA VAL A 217 -6.20 -24.32 1.88
C VAL A 217 -7.37 -23.37 1.75
N ARG A 218 -8.34 -23.46 2.67
CA ARG A 218 -9.52 -22.60 2.72
C ARG A 218 -9.55 -21.82 4.02
N ILE A 219 -9.81 -20.53 3.93
CA ILE A 219 -10.03 -19.63 5.05
C ILE A 219 -11.48 -19.17 4.99
N ASP A 220 -12.32 -19.69 5.89
CA ASP A 220 -13.75 -19.37 5.95
C ASP A 220 -14.06 -18.49 7.17
N PHE A 221 -15.02 -17.57 7.04
CA PHE A 221 -15.47 -16.67 8.10
C PHE A 221 -16.93 -16.94 8.46
N VAL A 222 -17.21 -17.08 9.75
CA VAL A 222 -18.58 -17.24 10.26
C VAL A 222 -19.01 -15.94 10.94
N GLU A 223 -19.86 -15.16 10.27
CA GLU A 223 -20.25 -13.81 10.70
C GLU A 223 -20.88 -13.77 12.10
N ASN A 224 -21.77 -14.71 12.41
CA ASN A 224 -22.48 -14.76 13.69
C ASN A 224 -21.55 -14.97 14.90
N SER A 225 -20.52 -15.79 14.75
CA SER A 225 -19.57 -16.12 15.83
C SER A 225 -18.29 -15.28 15.76
N LYS A 226 -18.09 -14.51 14.68
CA LYS A 226 -16.86 -13.79 14.35
C LYS A 226 -15.62 -14.70 14.38
N ARG A 227 -15.78 -15.96 13.99
CA ARG A 227 -14.72 -16.96 13.99
C ARG A 227 -14.20 -17.18 12.57
N VAL A 228 -12.90 -17.42 12.48
CA VAL A 228 -12.22 -17.82 11.26
C VAL A 228 -11.83 -19.28 11.39
N SER A 229 -12.01 -20.05 10.33
CA SER A 229 -11.54 -21.43 10.24
C SER A 229 -10.52 -21.58 9.12
N ILE A 230 -9.52 -22.44 9.34
CA ILE A 230 -8.52 -22.80 8.34
C ILE A 230 -8.67 -24.29 8.06
N THR A 231 -9.08 -24.62 6.86
CA THR A 231 -9.29 -26.00 6.40
C THR A 231 -8.24 -26.35 5.37
N LEU A 232 -7.61 -27.53 5.50
CA LEU A 232 -6.65 -28.04 4.53
C LEU A 232 -7.26 -29.27 3.86
N CYS A 233 -7.34 -29.24 2.53
CA CYS A 233 -7.83 -30.30 1.68
C CYS A 233 -6.69 -30.88 0.86
N ALA A 234 -6.42 -32.18 0.97
CA ALA A 234 -5.37 -32.85 0.21
C ALA A 234 -5.80 -34.24 -0.26
N ALA A 235 -5.22 -34.69 -1.37
CA ALA A 235 -5.37 -36.06 -1.83
C ALA A 235 -4.96 -37.05 -0.73
N GLU A 236 -5.76 -38.10 -0.53
CA GLU A 236 -5.37 -39.15 0.40
C GLU A 236 -4.13 -39.88 -0.12
N VAL A 237 -3.09 -39.96 0.71
CA VAL A 237 -1.94 -40.83 0.41
C VAL A 237 -2.40 -42.26 0.61
N LEU A 238 -2.87 -42.90 -0.47
CA LEU A 238 -3.05 -44.34 -0.52
C LEU A 238 -1.69 -44.97 -0.22
N LYS A 239 -1.53 -45.54 0.98
CA LYS A 239 -0.37 -46.37 1.31
C LYS A 239 -0.39 -47.57 0.35
N ARG A 240 0.31 -47.46 -0.78
CA ARG A 240 0.46 -48.54 -1.77
C ARG A 240 1.15 -49.73 -1.11
N LYS A 241 0.37 -50.62 -0.50
CA LYS A 241 0.72 -52.02 -0.29
C LYS A 241 0.32 -52.79 -1.55
N SER A 242 1.08 -52.65 -2.62
CA SER A 242 1.28 -53.73 -3.63
C SER A 242 2.04 -53.20 -4.83
N SER A 243 3.05 -53.97 -5.22
CA SER A 243 3.80 -53.89 -6.45
C SER A 243 2.96 -54.48 -7.59
N VAL A 244 2.06 -53.69 -8.18
CA VAL A 244 1.39 -54.03 -9.44
C VAL A 244 1.40 -52.78 -10.34
N PRO A 245 1.74 -52.88 -11.64
CA PRO A 245 1.71 -51.74 -12.55
C PRO A 245 0.25 -51.37 -12.82
N ILE A 246 -0.14 -50.13 -12.54
CA ILE A 246 -1.50 -49.62 -12.78
C ILE A 246 -1.50 -48.97 -14.16
N ALA A 247 -2.38 -49.45 -15.03
CA ALA A 247 -2.70 -48.82 -16.31
C ALA A 247 -3.35 -47.45 -16.08
N GLU A 248 -3.06 -46.48 -16.95
CA GLU A 248 -3.67 -45.15 -16.93
C GLU A 248 -5.19 -45.24 -17.16
N THR A 249 -5.94 -45.33 -16.07
CA THR A 249 -7.38 -45.07 -16.05
C THR A 249 -7.62 -43.72 -15.39
N ASP A 250 -8.57 -42.93 -15.93
CA ASP A 250 -9.08 -41.67 -15.37
C ASP A 250 -9.73 -41.89 -13.98
N GLU A 251 -8.93 -42.24 -13.00
CA GLU A 251 -9.39 -42.59 -11.66
C GLU A 251 -9.37 -41.34 -10.77
N PHE A 252 -10.55 -40.95 -10.26
CA PHE A 252 -10.68 -39.81 -9.35
C PHE A 252 -9.87 -40.05 -8.07
N THR A 253 -8.99 -39.11 -7.72
CA THR A 253 -8.24 -39.19 -6.46
C THR A 253 -9.12 -38.65 -5.32
N PRO A 254 -9.37 -39.43 -4.25
CA PRO A 254 -10.16 -38.96 -3.12
C PRO A 254 -9.41 -37.83 -2.38
N VAL A 255 -10.13 -36.76 -2.06
CA VAL A 255 -9.61 -35.59 -1.33
C VAL A 255 -10.23 -35.58 0.06
N SER A 256 -9.38 -35.46 1.09
CA SER A 256 -9.81 -35.32 2.48
C SER A 256 -9.59 -33.87 2.94
N CYS A 257 -10.60 -33.28 3.58
CA CYS A 257 -10.55 -31.92 4.13
C CYS A 257 -10.58 -31.96 5.66
N VAL A 258 -9.62 -31.29 6.30
CA VAL A 258 -9.49 -31.26 7.77
C VAL A 258 -9.38 -29.81 8.24
N VAL A 259 -10.25 -29.42 9.18
CA VAL A 259 -10.13 -28.15 9.91
C VAL A 259 -8.86 -28.19 10.76
N LYS A 260 -7.86 -27.40 10.40
CA LYS A 260 -6.58 -27.31 11.10
C LYS A 260 -6.60 -26.32 12.24
N TRP A 261 -7.45 -25.31 12.16
CA TRP A 261 -7.61 -24.30 13.19
C TRP A 261 -8.95 -23.60 13.08
N GLU A 262 -9.50 -23.21 14.23
CA GLU A 262 -10.70 -22.38 14.31
C GLU A 262 -10.61 -21.47 15.54
N GLY A 263 -10.89 -20.18 15.38
CA GLY A 263 -10.84 -19.24 16.49
C GLY A 263 -11.13 -17.80 16.10
N ALA A 264 -11.06 -16.91 17.09
CA ALA A 264 -11.05 -15.47 16.85
C ALA A 264 -9.69 -15.04 16.28
N LEU A 265 -9.73 -14.05 15.38
CA LEU A 265 -8.56 -13.40 14.83
C LEU A 265 -8.27 -12.14 15.66
N GLU A 266 -7.57 -12.32 16.78
CA GLU A 266 -7.13 -11.26 17.69
C GLU A 266 -5.65 -10.93 17.50
#